data_AF-K8NXE3-F1
#
_entry.id   AF-K8NXE3-F1
#
_cell.length_a   1.000
_cell.length_b   1.000
_cell.length_c   1.000
_cell.angle_alpha   90.00
_cell.angle_beta   90.00
_cell.angle_gamma   90.00
#
_symmetry.space_group_name_H-M   'P 1'
#
loop_
_entity.id
_entity.type
_entity.pdbx_description
1 polymer ?
#
loop_
_entity_poly.entity_id
_entity_poly.type
_entity_poly.pdbx_seq_one_letter_code
_entity_poly.pdbx_strand_id
1 'polypeptide(L)'
;MSDPATFHTALANEAATGHLMADLALLLSAGDVITLSGDLGAGKTAAARALIRYLAQDDDLEVPSPTFTLAQTYDLPSFPLLHADLYRIADPDELEEIGLSPLPDGTVALIEWPERAPDMLPPDRIDIALSHRPSLGTGARAAEITGYGKLKAKVERLAALRRFLELSGTLDAKRQRMPGDASTRSYARLTKNDQTTILMNSPRRPDGPALYDGKSYSEAVHLAEDVRPFVAIANGLRERGYSAPAIHHADLDEGFLITEDFGRDTFITGDPPKPIAERYQAAVDMLAELHQEQLPDVLPFAPHRDYTVPPFDDNAMMIEVGLMPEWYLPDKGVTLTSNMQADFLLIWSDLFAKLADASKTWTLRDFHSPNLIWLAHRKDIQRVGLLDFQDAVMGPAAYDLVSLLQDARIDVPESVELTMLTRYVKLRKTADPAFDTAAFARQYAIMSAQRNTRLLGTFARLNRRDGKPQYLRHQPRVWTYLNRALAHPSLEIFREWCMTHVPPPAA
;
A
#
# COMPACT_ATOMS: atom_id res chain seq x y z
N MET A 1 27.61 18.80 9.35
CA MET A 1 26.68 17.65 9.50
C MET A 1 25.50 18.16 10.31
N SER A 2 24.27 17.75 9.98
CA SER A 2 23.10 18.12 10.79
C SER A 2 23.17 17.48 12.17
N ASP A 3 22.66 18.17 13.19
CA ASP A 3 22.60 17.61 14.54
C ASP A 3 21.78 16.31 14.56
N PRO A 4 22.25 15.26 15.26
CA PRO A 4 21.52 14.00 15.37
C PRO A 4 20.19 14.16 16.10
N ALA A 5 19.27 13.22 15.91
CA ALA A 5 18.06 13.11 16.73
C ALA A 5 18.20 11.96 17.72
N THR A 6 17.91 12.20 18.99
CA THR A 6 17.99 11.19 20.05
C THR A 6 16.71 11.14 20.85
N PHE A 7 16.26 9.92 21.19
CA PHE A 7 15.23 9.73 22.21
C PHE A 7 15.56 8.54 23.12
N HIS A 8 15.01 8.56 24.33
CA HIS A 8 15.18 7.54 25.34
C HIS A 8 13.88 6.81 25.62
N THR A 9 13.94 5.50 25.83
CA THR A 9 12.78 4.71 26.25
C THR A 9 13.14 3.69 27.33
N ALA A 10 12.22 3.51 28.27
CA ALA A 10 12.26 2.38 29.20
C ALA A 10 11.80 1.11 28.49
N LEU A 11 12.44 -0.02 28.78
CA LEU A 11 12.03 -1.34 28.32
C LEU A 11 11.86 -2.23 29.56
N ALA A 12 10.61 -2.53 29.92
CA ALA A 12 10.31 -3.20 31.19
C ALA A 12 10.83 -4.65 31.24
N ASN A 13 10.95 -5.30 30.09
CA ASN A 13 11.37 -6.70 29.94
C ASN A 13 11.84 -6.97 28.50
N GLU A 14 12.22 -8.21 28.22
CA GLU A 14 12.68 -8.64 26.89
C GLU A 14 11.61 -8.45 25.79
N ALA A 15 10.33 -8.66 26.10
CA ALA A 15 9.24 -8.41 25.15
C ALA A 15 9.16 -6.92 24.74
N ALA A 16 9.40 -5.99 25.68
CA ALA A 16 9.46 -4.56 25.36
C ALA A 16 10.62 -4.23 24.41
N THR A 17 11.77 -4.90 24.55
CA THR A 17 12.88 -4.81 23.58
C THR A 17 12.44 -5.31 22.21
N GLY A 18 11.77 -6.47 22.16
CA GLY A 18 11.22 -7.01 20.92
C GLY A 18 10.21 -6.06 20.24
N HIS A 19 9.34 -5.41 21.02
CA HIS A 19 8.41 -4.41 20.49
C HIS A 19 9.13 -3.17 19.93
N LEU A 20 10.17 -2.66 20.60
CA LEU A 20 10.99 -1.57 20.06
C LEU A 20 11.60 -1.96 18.70
N MET A 21 12.11 -3.18 18.57
CA MET A 21 12.69 -3.67 17.32
C MET A 21 11.64 -3.86 16.23
N ALA A 22 10.44 -4.35 16.57
CA ALA A 22 9.33 -4.45 15.63
C ALA A 22 8.83 -3.06 15.16
N ASP A 23 8.77 -2.08 16.08
CA ASP A 23 8.39 -0.70 15.74
C ASP A 23 9.45 -0.07 14.80
N LEU A 24 10.75 -0.30 15.05
CA LEU A 24 11.84 0.14 14.17
C LEU A 24 11.75 -0.53 12.79
N ALA A 25 11.46 -1.84 12.74
CA ALA A 25 11.34 -2.61 11.51
C ALA A 25 10.29 -2.04 10.53
N LEU A 26 9.25 -1.37 11.02
CA LEU A 26 8.24 -0.69 10.20
C LEU A 26 8.76 0.53 9.45
N LEU A 27 9.95 1.03 9.82
CA LEU A 27 10.59 2.22 9.29
C LEU A 27 11.85 1.91 8.47
N LEU A 28 12.31 0.66 8.49
CA LEU A 28 13.54 0.25 7.82
C LEU A 28 13.37 0.22 6.29
N SER A 29 14.46 0.51 5.60
CA SER A 29 14.57 0.44 4.15
C SER A 29 15.89 -0.23 3.76
N ALA A 30 15.95 -0.77 2.55
CA ALA A 30 17.16 -1.34 1.97
C ALA A 30 18.35 -0.37 2.12
N GLY A 31 19.49 -0.84 2.60
CA GLY A 31 20.69 -0.03 2.83
C GLY A 31 20.79 0.69 4.17
N ASP A 32 19.80 0.56 5.08
CA ASP A 32 19.91 1.13 6.42
C ASP A 32 20.98 0.41 7.26
N VAL A 33 21.68 1.18 8.11
CA VAL A 33 22.65 0.64 9.07
C VAL A 33 22.20 0.94 10.49
N ILE A 34 22.14 -0.11 11.31
CA ILE A 34 21.74 -0.08 12.71
C ILE A 34 22.89 -0.63 13.55
N THR A 35 23.26 0.08 14.61
CA THR A 35 24.27 -0.38 15.55
C THR A 35 23.67 -0.65 16.92
N LEU A 36 24.18 -1.67 17.61
CA LEU A 36 23.77 -2.09 18.94
C LEU A 36 24.99 -2.03 19.87
N SER A 37 24.94 -1.14 20.86
CA SER A 37 26.00 -0.98 21.86
C SER A 37 25.47 -1.18 23.28
N GLY A 38 26.39 -1.37 24.23
CA GLY A 38 26.07 -1.60 25.65
C GLY A 38 26.90 -2.71 26.27
N ASP A 39 26.84 -2.82 27.59
CA ASP A 39 27.63 -3.79 28.36
C ASP A 39 27.30 -5.26 27.99
N LEU A 40 28.15 -6.19 28.45
CA LEU A 40 27.88 -7.61 28.34
C LEU A 40 26.57 -7.94 29.07
N GLY A 41 25.64 -8.62 28.38
CA GLY A 41 24.32 -8.93 28.94
C GLY A 41 23.27 -7.82 28.81
N ALA A 42 23.61 -6.67 28.21
CA ALA A 42 22.68 -5.57 27.96
C ALA A 42 21.51 -5.96 27.03
N GLY A 43 21.65 -7.05 26.26
CA GLY A 43 20.58 -7.60 25.43
C GLY A 43 20.69 -7.30 23.94
N LYS A 44 21.89 -6.92 23.45
CA LYS A 44 22.16 -6.63 22.02
C LYS A 44 21.72 -7.76 21.09
N THR A 45 22.23 -8.97 21.28
CA THR A 45 21.83 -10.14 20.47
C THR A 45 20.34 -10.48 20.60
N ALA A 46 19.72 -10.22 21.76
CA ALA A 46 18.28 -10.42 21.92
C ALA A 46 17.47 -9.41 21.08
N ALA A 47 17.90 -8.15 21.04
CA ALA A 47 17.34 -7.14 20.15
C ALA A 47 17.54 -7.51 18.68
N ALA A 48 18.75 -7.95 18.31
CA ALA A 48 19.04 -8.36 16.94
C ALA A 48 18.17 -9.53 16.47
N ARG A 49 18.07 -10.57 17.30
CA ARG A 49 17.19 -11.71 17.07
C ARG A 49 15.73 -11.30 16.91
N ALA A 50 15.23 -10.42 17.77
CA ALA A 50 13.85 -9.95 17.68
C ALA A 50 13.58 -9.21 16.36
N LEU A 51 14.50 -8.35 15.92
CA LEU A 51 14.39 -7.63 14.65
C LEU A 51 14.37 -8.59 13.46
N ILE A 52 15.34 -9.51 13.40
CA ILE A 52 15.50 -10.44 12.28
C ILE A 52 14.31 -11.39 12.18
N ARG A 53 13.85 -11.97 13.29
CA ARG A 53 12.64 -12.82 13.33
C ARG A 53 11.39 -12.07 12.85
N TYR A 54 11.21 -10.83 13.30
CA TYR A 54 10.08 -10.01 12.89
C TYR A 54 10.09 -9.71 11.39
N LEU A 55 11.26 -9.38 10.83
CA LEU A 55 11.41 -9.13 9.39
C LEU A 55 11.26 -10.41 8.55
N ALA A 56 11.75 -11.54 9.05
CA ALA A 56 11.61 -12.86 8.43
C ALA A 56 10.17 -13.41 8.50
N GLN A 57 9.35 -12.87 9.41
CA GLN A 57 8.03 -13.40 9.74
C GLN A 57 8.08 -14.85 10.25
N ASP A 58 9.15 -15.16 10.98
CA ASP A 58 9.44 -16.49 11.53
C ASP A 58 9.93 -16.32 12.98
N ASP A 59 9.05 -16.61 13.94
CA ASP A 59 9.34 -16.51 15.38
C ASP A 59 10.35 -17.59 15.84
N ASP A 60 10.52 -18.68 15.06
CA ASP A 60 11.36 -19.83 15.37
C ASP A 60 12.74 -19.77 14.68
N LEU A 61 12.93 -18.86 13.72
CA LEU A 61 14.19 -18.68 12.99
C LEU A 61 15.38 -18.60 13.95
N GLU A 62 16.40 -19.41 13.69
CA GLU A 62 17.61 -19.42 14.48
C GLU A 62 18.47 -18.21 14.13
N VAL A 63 18.68 -17.34 15.12
CA VAL A 63 19.52 -16.13 15.02
C VAL A 63 20.53 -16.19 16.17
N PRO A 64 21.64 -16.92 16.00
CA PRO A 64 22.70 -16.99 16.99
C PRO A 64 23.46 -15.66 17.04
N SER A 65 24.28 -15.48 18.09
CA SER A 65 25.24 -14.38 18.09
C SER A 65 26.37 -14.71 17.10
N PRO A 66 26.66 -13.87 16.09
CA PRO A 66 27.74 -14.13 15.15
C PRO A 66 29.12 -13.85 15.76
N THR A 67 29.30 -13.94 17.07
CA THR A 67 30.57 -13.63 17.76
C THR A 67 31.76 -14.47 17.26
N PHE A 68 31.51 -15.69 16.77
CA PHE A 68 32.55 -16.56 16.20
C PHE A 68 32.60 -16.54 14.67
N THR A 69 31.47 -16.37 14.01
CA THR A 69 31.40 -16.28 12.54
C THR A 69 31.66 -14.86 12.03
N LEU A 70 31.73 -13.89 12.95
CA LEU A 70 31.84 -12.43 12.78
C LEU A 70 30.64 -11.79 12.07
N ALA A 71 30.08 -12.44 11.06
CA ALA A 71 28.86 -12.01 10.39
C ALA A 71 27.98 -13.20 9.96
N GLN A 72 26.70 -12.92 9.72
CA GLN A 72 25.72 -13.85 9.13
C GLN A 72 24.70 -13.08 8.29
N THR A 73 24.38 -13.61 7.11
CA THR A 73 23.40 -13.01 6.20
C THR A 73 22.06 -13.73 6.27
N TYR A 74 20.98 -12.97 6.15
CA TYR A 74 19.61 -13.44 6.12
C TYR A 74 18.90 -12.91 4.86
N ASP A 75 18.36 -13.81 4.05
CA ASP A 75 17.54 -13.47 2.90
C ASP A 75 16.09 -13.20 3.35
N LEU A 76 15.79 -11.94 3.66
CA LEU A 76 14.45 -11.55 4.14
C LEU A 76 13.54 -11.15 2.97
N PRO A 77 12.20 -11.22 3.15
CA PRO A 77 11.25 -10.94 2.06
C PRO A 77 11.37 -9.54 1.43
N SER A 78 11.92 -8.56 2.14
CA SER A 78 11.99 -7.16 1.68
C SER A 78 13.39 -6.70 1.27
N PHE A 79 14.44 -7.23 1.88
CA PHE A 79 15.84 -6.92 1.60
C PHE A 79 16.74 -7.95 2.30
N PRO A 80 17.95 -8.23 1.80
CA PRO A 80 18.93 -8.99 2.56
C PRO A 80 19.36 -8.21 3.81
N LEU A 81 19.68 -8.92 4.88
CA LEU A 81 20.20 -8.34 6.12
C LEU A 81 21.51 -9.04 6.52
N LEU A 82 22.53 -8.25 6.83
CA LEU A 82 23.81 -8.69 7.37
C LEU A 82 23.85 -8.38 8.88
N HIS A 83 23.92 -9.40 9.72
CA HIS A 83 24.11 -9.29 11.16
C HIS A 83 25.57 -9.55 11.49
N ALA A 84 26.26 -8.55 12.06
CA ALA A 84 27.67 -8.63 12.42
C ALA A 84 27.89 -8.38 13.90
N ASP A 85 28.93 -9.01 14.46
CA ASP A 85 29.39 -8.81 15.84
C ASP A 85 30.89 -8.50 15.81
N LEU A 86 31.22 -7.25 16.12
CA LEU A 86 32.59 -6.76 16.03
C LEU A 86 33.42 -7.02 17.29
N TYR A 87 32.88 -7.70 18.31
CA TYR A 87 33.54 -7.86 19.61
C TYR A 87 34.96 -8.43 19.52
N ARG A 88 35.22 -9.25 18.50
CA ARG A 88 36.50 -9.95 18.25
C ARG A 88 37.35 -9.35 17.15
N ILE A 89 36.88 -8.30 16.48
CA ILE A 89 37.67 -7.59 15.48
C ILE A 89 38.83 -6.89 16.16
N ALA A 90 40.05 -7.16 15.69
CA ALA A 90 41.26 -6.56 16.22
C ALA A 90 41.76 -5.42 15.30
N ASP A 91 41.56 -5.57 13.99
CA ASP A 91 41.91 -4.59 12.97
C ASP A 91 40.66 -4.14 12.18
N PRO A 92 40.36 -2.83 12.07
CA PRO A 92 39.25 -2.34 11.27
C PRO A 92 39.26 -2.79 9.80
N ASP A 93 40.42 -3.14 9.24
CA ASP A 93 40.52 -3.67 7.87
C ASP A 93 39.81 -5.03 7.71
N GLU A 94 39.59 -5.78 8.79
CA GLU A 94 38.81 -7.04 8.79
C GLU A 94 37.33 -6.82 8.41
N LEU A 95 36.83 -5.58 8.44
CA LEU A 95 35.47 -5.24 8.01
C LEU A 95 35.22 -5.50 6.51
N GLU A 96 36.26 -5.41 5.68
CA GLU A 96 36.15 -5.74 4.26
C GLU A 96 35.91 -7.24 4.08
N GLU A 97 36.57 -8.09 4.88
CA GLU A 97 36.48 -9.55 4.80
C GLU A 97 35.08 -10.07 5.21
N ILE A 98 34.42 -9.40 6.16
CA ILE A 98 33.07 -9.76 6.62
C ILE A 98 31.94 -9.05 5.84
N GLY A 99 32.30 -8.29 4.80
CA GLY A 99 31.35 -7.65 3.88
C GLY A 99 30.64 -6.41 4.44
N LEU A 100 31.24 -5.71 5.40
CA LEU A 100 30.70 -4.46 5.94
C LEU A 100 31.24 -3.20 5.25
N SER A 101 32.40 -3.28 4.59
CA SER A 101 33.03 -2.16 3.90
C SER A 101 33.57 -2.60 2.53
N PRO A 102 32.90 -2.29 1.40
CA PRO A 102 31.56 -1.68 1.34
C PRO A 102 30.46 -2.68 1.71
N LEU A 103 29.37 -2.17 2.30
CA LEU A 103 28.14 -2.94 2.48
C LEU A 103 27.52 -3.24 1.11
N PRO A 104 27.05 -4.48 0.84
CA PRO A 104 26.42 -4.80 -0.43
C PRO A 104 25.17 -3.94 -0.67
N ASP A 105 24.99 -3.50 -1.93
CA ASP A 105 23.88 -2.61 -2.31
C ASP A 105 22.52 -3.15 -1.86
N GLY A 106 21.74 -2.29 -1.21
CA GLY A 106 20.39 -2.61 -0.72
C GLY A 106 20.35 -3.53 0.52
N THR A 107 21.49 -3.94 1.06
CA THR A 107 21.55 -4.76 2.29
C THR A 107 21.38 -3.91 3.53
N VAL A 108 20.57 -4.36 4.49
CA VAL A 108 20.50 -3.74 5.81
C VAL A 108 21.62 -4.31 6.68
N ALA A 109 22.37 -3.47 7.38
CA ALA A 109 23.39 -3.91 8.33
C ALA A 109 22.91 -3.75 9.77
N LEU A 110 23.13 -4.79 10.57
CA LEU A 110 22.89 -4.80 12.01
C LEU A 110 24.17 -5.17 12.74
N ILE A 111 24.79 -4.20 13.40
CA ILE A 111 26.17 -4.32 13.89
C ILE A 111 26.19 -4.25 15.42
N GLU A 112 26.61 -5.33 16.07
CA GLU A 112 26.92 -5.33 17.51
C GLU A 112 28.35 -4.88 17.78
N TRP A 113 28.55 -4.17 18.89
CA TRP A 113 29.85 -3.63 19.32
C TRP A 113 30.50 -2.66 18.32
N PRO A 114 29.75 -1.66 17.80
CA PRO A 114 30.24 -0.69 16.81
C PRO A 114 31.50 0.07 17.26
N GLU A 115 31.73 0.21 18.56
CA GLU A 115 32.90 0.88 19.15
C GLU A 115 34.25 0.22 18.83
N ARG A 116 34.25 -0.99 18.26
CA ARG A 116 35.47 -1.68 17.82
C ARG A 116 36.00 -1.15 16.49
N ALA A 117 35.17 -0.49 15.70
CA ALA A 117 35.57 0.13 14.43
C ALA A 117 34.84 1.47 14.19
N PRO A 118 35.02 2.46 15.08
CA PRO A 118 34.22 3.70 15.07
C PRO A 118 34.42 4.53 13.80
N ASP A 119 35.63 4.53 13.24
CA ASP A 119 35.99 5.32 12.06
C ASP A 119 35.45 4.74 10.74
N MET A 120 34.95 3.50 10.78
CA MET A 120 34.45 2.76 9.61
C MET A 120 32.92 2.75 9.53
N LEU A 121 32.23 3.31 10.53
CA LEU A 121 30.78 3.39 10.53
C LEU A 121 30.29 4.46 9.55
N PRO A 122 29.26 4.19 8.75
CA PRO A 122 28.75 5.17 7.81
C PRO A 122 28.16 6.39 8.55
N PRO A 123 28.19 7.58 7.93
CA PRO A 123 27.60 8.79 8.50
C PRO A 123 26.07 8.70 8.63
N ASP A 124 25.42 7.92 7.77
CA ASP A 124 23.99 7.62 7.81
C ASP A 124 23.76 6.31 8.58
N ARG A 125 23.36 6.39 9.85
CA ARG A 125 23.10 5.20 10.69
C ARG A 125 22.14 5.49 11.84
N ILE A 126 21.64 4.43 12.47
CA ILE A 126 20.87 4.48 13.73
C ILE A 126 21.70 3.76 14.79
N ASP A 127 22.08 4.46 15.85
CA ASP A 127 22.77 3.88 16.99
C ASP A 127 21.77 3.58 18.12
N ILE A 128 21.80 2.37 18.65
CA ILE A 128 20.94 1.93 19.77
C ILE A 128 21.84 1.47 20.91
N ALA A 129 21.94 2.29 21.96
CA ALA A 129 22.66 1.94 23.18
C ALA A 129 21.70 1.34 24.21
N LEU A 130 21.97 0.10 24.62
CA LEU A 130 21.21 -0.63 25.62
C LEU A 130 21.96 -0.61 26.97
N SER A 131 21.26 -0.26 28.03
CA SER A 131 21.80 -0.28 29.40
C SER A 131 20.86 -0.99 30.37
N HIS A 132 21.41 -1.59 31.41
CA HIS A 132 20.62 -2.22 32.47
C HIS A 132 19.85 -1.18 33.27
N ARG A 133 18.59 -1.47 33.60
CA ARG A 133 17.76 -0.60 34.45
C ARG A 133 17.22 -1.36 35.66
N PRO A 134 18.08 -1.82 36.58
CA PRO A 134 17.72 -2.75 37.65
C PRO A 134 16.65 -2.20 38.60
N SER A 135 16.50 -0.87 38.70
CA SER A 135 15.44 -0.22 39.47
C SER A 135 14.02 -0.52 38.98
N LEU A 136 13.86 -0.99 37.74
CA LEU A 136 12.56 -1.42 37.17
C LEU A 136 12.43 -2.95 37.06
N GLY A 137 13.43 -3.71 37.51
CA GLY A 137 13.48 -5.17 37.42
C GLY A 137 14.75 -5.70 36.74
N THR A 138 15.07 -6.97 36.97
CA THR A 138 16.30 -7.62 36.48
C THR A 138 16.36 -7.74 34.95
N GLY A 139 15.19 -7.91 34.32
CA GLY A 139 15.03 -7.94 32.86
C GLY A 139 14.88 -6.56 32.22
N ALA A 140 14.79 -5.49 33.01
CA ALA A 140 14.53 -4.16 32.47
C ALA A 140 15.79 -3.53 31.86
N ARG A 141 15.59 -2.77 30.79
CA ARG A 141 16.62 -2.01 30.08
C ARG A 141 16.18 -0.56 29.88
N ALA A 142 17.14 0.29 29.60
CA ALA A 142 16.91 1.56 28.91
C ALA A 142 17.55 1.48 27.53
N ALA A 143 16.89 2.06 26.53
CA ALA A 143 17.44 2.24 25.21
C ALA A 143 17.56 3.74 24.93
N GLU A 144 18.74 4.15 24.47
CA GLU A 144 18.98 5.43 23.81
C GLU A 144 19.10 5.16 22.32
N ILE A 145 18.28 5.82 21.51
CA ILE A 145 18.24 5.63 20.06
C ILE A 145 18.64 6.96 19.43
N THR A 146 19.71 6.97 18.63
CA THR A 146 20.24 8.16 17.98
C THR A 146 20.33 7.96 16.47
N GLY A 147 19.72 8.85 15.70
CA GLY A 147 19.74 8.84 14.24
C GLY A 147 20.69 9.88 13.69
N TYR A 148 21.57 9.46 12.78
CA TYR A 148 22.55 10.30 12.09
C TYR A 148 22.22 10.44 10.61
N GLY A 149 22.68 11.56 10.03
CA GLY A 149 22.54 11.84 8.60
C GLY A 149 21.08 11.70 8.12
N LYS A 150 20.86 10.96 7.03
CA LYS A 150 19.52 10.73 6.45
C LYS A 150 18.60 9.90 7.35
N LEU A 151 19.15 9.11 8.29
CA LEU A 151 18.35 8.25 9.17
C LEU A 151 17.83 8.97 10.42
N LYS A 152 18.22 10.24 10.63
CA LYS A 152 17.65 11.13 11.66
C LYS A 152 16.11 11.12 11.65
N ALA A 153 15.51 11.32 10.48
CA ALA A 153 14.05 11.39 10.32
C ALA A 153 13.35 10.07 10.71
N LYS A 154 14.02 8.92 10.57
CA LYS A 154 13.48 7.62 11.00
C LYS A 154 13.44 7.51 12.52
N VAL A 155 14.43 8.06 13.22
CA VAL A 155 14.47 8.05 14.69
C VAL A 155 13.42 9.01 15.27
N GLU A 156 13.24 10.19 14.68
CA GLU A 156 12.15 11.12 15.05
C GLU A 156 10.78 10.45 14.85
N ARG A 157 10.59 9.77 13.71
CA ARG A 157 9.36 9.02 13.42
C ARG A 157 9.16 7.84 14.37
N LEU A 158 10.22 7.13 14.75
CA LEU A 158 10.14 6.04 15.75
C LEU A 158 9.70 6.58 17.11
N ALA A 159 10.21 7.73 17.52
CA ALA A 159 9.79 8.38 18.76
C ALA A 159 8.30 8.77 18.71
N ALA A 160 7.85 9.34 17.60
CA ALA A 160 6.44 9.69 17.38
C ALA A 160 5.54 8.44 17.39
N LEU A 161 5.93 7.38 16.68
CA LEU A 161 5.20 6.10 16.66
C LEU A 161 5.06 5.51 18.07
N ARG A 162 6.15 5.47 18.84
CA ARG A 162 6.11 4.92 20.20
C ARG A 162 5.25 5.76 21.15
N ARG A 163 5.28 7.08 21.02
CA ARG A 163 4.38 7.97 21.76
C ARG A 163 2.92 7.70 21.41
N PHE A 164 2.61 7.53 20.12
CA PHE A 164 1.26 7.18 19.67
C PHE A 164 0.78 5.82 20.23
N LEU A 165 1.64 4.81 20.23
CA LEU A 165 1.37 3.50 20.81
C LEU A 165 1.18 3.54 22.34
N GLU A 166 1.92 4.41 23.03
CA GLU A 166 1.76 4.65 24.46
C GLU A 166 0.41 5.32 24.78
N LEU A 167 0.08 6.40 24.07
CA LEU A 167 -1.18 7.15 24.26
C LEU A 167 -2.42 6.33 23.89
N SER A 168 -2.30 5.39 22.94
CA SER A 168 -3.36 4.44 22.60
C SER A 168 -3.43 3.24 23.55
N GLY A 169 -2.49 3.09 24.48
CA GLY A 169 -2.44 1.94 25.39
C GLY A 169 -2.11 0.61 24.69
N THR A 170 -1.42 0.65 23.55
CA THR A 170 -1.06 -0.52 22.73
C THR A 170 0.45 -0.76 22.66
N LEU A 171 1.26 0.01 23.41
CA LEU A 171 2.72 -0.12 23.46
C LEU A 171 3.20 -1.54 23.83
N ASP A 172 2.43 -2.28 24.61
CA ASP A 172 2.69 -3.65 25.06
C ASP A 172 2.01 -4.74 24.20
N ALA A 173 1.29 -4.38 23.13
CA ALA A 173 0.64 -5.35 22.25
C ALA A 173 1.67 -6.17 21.44
N LYS A 174 1.47 -7.47 21.23
CA LYS A 174 2.35 -8.25 20.33
C LYS A 174 2.21 -7.71 18.91
N ARG A 175 3.33 -7.45 18.22
CA ARG A 175 3.34 -7.08 16.79
C ARG A 175 3.45 -8.33 15.93
N GLN A 176 2.64 -8.39 14.88
CA GLN A 176 2.83 -9.30 13.77
C GLN A 176 2.97 -8.49 12.48
N ARG A 177 4.08 -8.69 11.77
CA ARG A 177 4.32 -8.03 10.49
C ARG A 177 3.24 -8.40 9.49
N MET A 178 2.77 -7.40 8.75
CA MET A 178 1.89 -7.60 7.59
C MET A 178 2.66 -7.25 6.32
N PRO A 179 2.44 -7.99 5.22
CA PRO A 179 2.99 -7.59 3.92
C PRO A 179 2.50 -6.18 3.56
N GLY A 180 3.43 -5.30 3.20
CA GLY A 180 3.09 -4.00 2.63
C GLY A 180 2.66 -4.14 1.16
N ASP A 181 2.01 -3.11 0.64
CA ASP A 181 1.76 -2.94 -0.79
C ASP A 181 2.99 -2.32 -1.48
N ALA A 182 2.85 -1.92 -2.75
CA ALA A 182 3.92 -1.23 -3.46
C ALA A 182 4.15 0.23 -3.00
N SER A 183 3.51 0.65 -1.90
CA SER A 183 3.52 2.02 -1.41
C SER A 183 4.46 2.23 -0.22
N THR A 184 4.53 3.48 0.26
CA THR A 184 5.32 3.86 1.43
C THR A 184 4.64 3.53 2.77
N ARG A 185 3.43 2.96 2.73
CA ARG A 185 2.66 2.61 3.93
C ARG A 185 3.12 1.28 4.48
N SER A 186 3.26 1.18 5.80
CA SER A 186 3.55 -0.09 6.48
C SER A 186 2.49 -0.42 7.50
N TYR A 187 2.28 -1.72 7.70
CA TYR A 187 1.22 -2.25 8.55
C TYR A 187 1.78 -3.28 9.54
N ALA A 188 1.22 -3.27 10.75
CA ALA A 188 1.41 -4.35 11.71
C ALA A 188 0.07 -4.71 12.33
N ARG A 189 -0.16 -6.00 12.55
CA ARG A 189 -1.24 -6.44 13.42
C ARG A 189 -0.76 -6.36 14.85
N LEU A 190 -1.52 -5.66 15.69
CA LEU A 190 -1.33 -5.59 17.13
C LEU A 190 -2.27 -6.59 17.79
N THR A 191 -1.77 -7.39 18.73
CA THR A 191 -2.58 -8.31 19.53
C THR A 191 -2.43 -8.00 21.02
N LYS A 192 -3.55 -7.73 21.70
CA LYS A 192 -3.58 -7.48 23.15
C LYS A 192 -4.88 -8.04 23.73
N ASN A 193 -4.79 -8.85 24.79
CA ASN A 193 -5.95 -9.48 25.45
C ASN A 193 -6.90 -10.18 24.46
N ASP A 194 -6.34 -10.98 23.54
CA ASP A 194 -7.05 -11.67 22.44
C ASP A 194 -7.78 -10.77 21.43
N GLN A 195 -7.65 -9.44 21.54
CA GLN A 195 -8.14 -8.49 20.56
C GLN A 195 -7.03 -8.16 19.54
N THR A 196 -7.42 -8.12 18.27
CA THR A 196 -6.53 -7.76 17.16
C THR A 196 -6.95 -6.44 16.52
N THR A 197 -5.98 -5.58 16.28
CA THR A 197 -6.14 -4.31 15.54
C THR A 197 -5.01 -4.15 14.54
N ILE A 198 -5.19 -3.29 13.54
CA ILE A 198 -4.15 -2.96 12.56
C ILE A 198 -3.54 -1.60 12.90
N LEU A 199 -2.24 -1.57 13.14
CA LEU A 199 -1.43 -0.35 13.11
C LEU A 199 -1.09 -0.02 11.66
N MET A 200 -1.48 1.17 11.22
CA MET A 200 -1.08 1.77 9.95
C MET A 200 -0.05 2.87 10.22
N ASN A 201 1.08 2.79 9.53
CA ASN A 201 2.08 3.85 9.42
C ASN A 201 2.06 4.38 7.98
N SER A 202 1.47 5.56 7.79
CA SER A 202 1.33 6.19 6.49
C SER A 202 1.87 7.62 6.55
N PRO A 203 3.20 7.81 6.49
CA PRO A 203 3.79 9.15 6.45
C PRO A 203 3.23 9.93 5.26
N ARG A 204 3.14 11.25 5.41
CA ARG A 204 2.78 12.12 4.30
C ARG A 204 3.75 11.88 3.14
N ARG A 205 3.22 11.56 1.97
CA ARG A 205 4.02 11.33 0.78
C ARG A 205 4.58 12.68 0.30
N PRO A 206 5.90 12.81 0.08
CA PRO A 206 6.43 14.00 -0.56
C PRO A 206 5.94 14.08 -2.00
N ASP A 207 5.75 15.31 -2.50
CA ASP A 207 5.37 15.56 -3.88
C ASP A 207 6.37 14.89 -4.82
N GLY A 208 5.87 14.01 -5.70
CA GLY A 208 6.65 13.58 -6.86
C GLY A 208 7.00 14.78 -7.75
N PRO A 209 7.88 14.62 -8.76
CA PRO A 209 8.21 15.72 -9.65
C PRO A 209 6.95 16.30 -10.30
N ALA A 210 6.88 17.64 -10.35
CA ALA A 210 5.76 18.43 -10.83
C ALA A 210 5.64 18.39 -12.37
N LEU A 211 5.32 17.22 -12.93
CA LEU A 211 5.34 16.94 -14.36
C LEU A 211 4.01 17.24 -15.07
N TYR A 212 2.91 17.43 -14.34
CA TYR A 212 1.56 17.60 -14.89
C TYR A 212 1.04 19.01 -14.57
N ASP A 213 1.40 19.99 -15.39
CA ASP A 213 1.04 21.41 -15.21
C ASP A 213 1.41 21.98 -13.83
N GLY A 214 2.62 21.64 -13.37
CA GLY A 214 3.12 22.07 -12.06
C GLY A 214 2.64 21.20 -10.90
N LYS A 215 1.89 20.13 -11.16
CA LYS A 215 1.44 19.16 -10.16
C LYS A 215 2.21 17.84 -10.25
N SER A 216 2.33 17.18 -9.11
CA SER A 216 2.81 15.79 -9.06
C SER A 216 1.77 14.84 -9.69
N TYR A 217 2.17 13.62 -10.04
CA TYR A 217 1.20 12.63 -10.55
C TYR A 217 0.08 12.34 -9.54
N SER A 218 0.41 12.24 -8.24
CA SER A 218 -0.59 11.97 -7.18
C SER A 218 -1.61 13.09 -7.09
N GLU A 219 -1.16 14.34 -7.07
CA GLU A 219 -2.04 15.50 -7.01
C GLU A 219 -2.92 15.61 -8.26
N ALA A 220 -2.34 15.39 -9.44
CA ALA A 220 -3.04 15.56 -10.72
C ALA A 220 -4.14 14.51 -10.97
N VAL A 221 -4.02 13.32 -10.37
CA VAL A 221 -5.05 12.25 -10.45
C VAL A 221 -5.73 11.96 -9.12
N HIS A 222 -5.57 12.88 -8.16
CA HIS A 222 -6.23 12.89 -6.85
C HIS A 222 -5.99 11.65 -5.97
N LEU A 223 -4.75 11.16 -5.93
CA LEU A 223 -4.34 10.12 -4.99
C LEU A 223 -4.13 10.71 -3.59
N ALA A 224 -4.49 9.95 -2.56
CA ALA A 224 -4.31 10.31 -1.17
C ALA A 224 -2.82 10.32 -0.78
N GLU A 225 -2.37 11.48 -0.31
CA GLU A 225 -0.99 11.72 0.11
C GLU A 225 -0.78 11.55 1.62
N ASP A 226 -1.87 11.45 2.38
CA ASP A 226 -1.88 11.24 3.83
C ASP A 226 -3.13 10.45 4.27
N VAL A 227 -3.33 10.35 5.60
CA VAL A 227 -4.40 9.55 6.21
C VAL A 227 -5.76 10.25 6.29
N ARG A 228 -5.85 11.56 6.01
CA ARG A 228 -7.11 12.32 6.15
C ARG A 228 -8.21 11.82 5.20
N PRO A 229 -7.94 11.53 3.91
CA PRO A 229 -8.93 10.91 3.02
C PRO A 229 -9.40 9.55 3.54
N PHE A 230 -8.48 8.71 4.05
CA PHE A 230 -8.84 7.42 4.64
C PHE A 230 -9.83 7.59 5.79
N VAL A 231 -9.56 8.51 6.72
CA VAL A 231 -10.42 8.77 7.89
C VAL A 231 -11.80 9.28 7.46
N ALA A 232 -11.84 10.26 6.55
CA ALA A 232 -13.07 10.84 6.05
C ALA A 232 -13.98 9.79 5.39
N ILE A 233 -13.42 9.04 4.43
CA ILE A 233 -14.17 8.03 3.66
C ILE A 233 -14.55 6.84 4.54
N ALA A 234 -13.68 6.37 5.43
CA ALA A 234 -13.99 5.28 6.36
C ALA A 234 -15.20 5.63 7.25
N ASN A 235 -15.20 6.83 7.83
CA ASN A 235 -16.31 7.28 8.67
C ASN A 235 -17.58 7.47 7.85
N GLY A 236 -17.49 8.09 6.67
CA GLY A 236 -18.63 8.28 5.76
C GLY A 236 -19.28 6.95 5.34
N LEU A 237 -18.47 5.94 5.02
CA LEU A 237 -18.94 4.59 4.71
C LEU A 237 -19.63 3.93 5.92
N ARG A 238 -19.00 4.01 7.09
CA ARG A 238 -19.53 3.41 8.32
C ARG A 238 -20.84 4.02 8.80
N GLU A 239 -20.98 5.34 8.69
CA GLU A 239 -22.22 6.06 9.02
C GLU A 239 -23.41 5.57 8.17
N ARG A 240 -23.14 5.09 6.96
CA ARG A 240 -24.12 4.53 6.02
C ARG A 240 -24.27 3.02 6.12
N GLY A 241 -23.58 2.39 7.07
CA GLY A 241 -23.69 0.95 7.32
C GLY A 241 -22.77 0.07 6.47
N TYR A 242 -21.87 0.65 5.67
CA TYR A 242 -20.85 -0.10 4.92
C TYR A 242 -19.67 -0.48 5.82
N SER A 243 -19.09 -1.64 5.55
CA SER A 243 -18.01 -2.20 6.37
C SER A 243 -16.64 -1.63 6.00
N ALA A 244 -16.38 -0.36 6.34
CA ALA A 244 -15.01 0.16 6.44
C ALA A 244 -14.45 -0.03 7.87
N PRO A 245 -13.13 -0.18 8.05
CA PRO A 245 -12.52 -0.45 9.35
C PRO A 245 -12.86 0.64 10.37
N ALA A 246 -13.26 0.27 11.57
CA ALA A 246 -13.37 1.23 12.66
C ALA A 246 -12.00 1.86 12.94
N ILE A 247 -11.94 3.17 13.19
CA ILE A 247 -10.72 3.87 13.57
C ILE A 247 -10.74 4.06 15.08
N HIS A 248 -9.87 3.33 15.78
CA HIS A 248 -9.79 3.35 17.25
C HIS A 248 -8.93 4.50 17.75
N HIS A 249 -7.81 4.74 17.08
CA HIS A 249 -6.90 5.86 17.36
C HIS A 249 -6.36 6.45 16.06
N ALA A 250 -6.14 7.76 16.06
CA ALA A 250 -5.58 8.48 14.92
C ALA A 250 -4.66 9.60 15.39
N ASP A 251 -3.48 9.66 14.77
CA ASP A 251 -2.60 10.83 14.74
C ASP A 251 -2.50 11.29 13.28
N LEU A 252 -3.29 12.31 12.94
CA LEU A 252 -3.45 12.77 11.55
C LEU A 252 -2.25 13.56 11.05
N ASP A 253 -1.51 14.20 11.95
CA ASP A 253 -0.36 15.03 11.61
C ASP A 253 0.85 14.14 11.33
N GLU A 254 1.06 13.09 12.12
CA GLU A 254 2.14 12.12 11.93
C GLU A 254 1.77 10.95 10.99
N GLY A 255 0.49 10.75 10.69
CA GLY A 255 0.00 9.72 9.78
C GLY A 255 -0.02 8.31 10.39
N PHE A 256 -0.42 8.19 11.66
CA PHE A 256 -0.60 6.90 12.33
C PHE A 256 -2.06 6.62 12.62
N LEU A 257 -2.52 5.40 12.32
CA LEU A 257 -3.86 4.94 12.67
C LEU A 257 -3.79 3.59 13.39
N ILE A 258 -4.72 3.34 14.31
CA ILE A 258 -5.04 1.99 14.79
C ILE A 258 -6.48 1.71 14.39
N THR A 259 -6.68 0.68 13.57
CA THR A 259 -7.97 0.33 12.99
C THR A 259 -8.43 -1.07 13.35
N GLU A 260 -9.72 -1.34 13.13
CA GLU A 260 -10.29 -2.68 13.17
C GLU A 260 -9.51 -3.65 12.25
N ASP A 261 -9.34 -4.89 12.70
CA ASP A 261 -8.78 -5.97 11.90
C ASP A 261 -9.90 -6.83 11.30
N PHE A 262 -10.03 -6.79 9.98
CA PHE A 262 -11.02 -7.58 9.23
C PHE A 262 -10.63 -9.06 9.04
N GLY A 263 -9.43 -9.46 9.44
CA GLY A 263 -8.95 -10.82 9.23
C GLY A 263 -8.37 -11.01 7.83
N ARG A 264 -8.55 -12.21 7.25
CA ARG A 264 -7.86 -12.63 6.01
C ARG A 264 -8.75 -13.36 5.01
N ASP A 265 -10.06 -13.41 5.24
CA ASP A 265 -10.97 -14.17 4.37
C ASP A 265 -11.14 -13.48 3.02
N THR A 266 -10.73 -14.14 1.94
CA THR A 266 -10.58 -13.54 0.59
C THR A 266 -11.83 -13.65 -0.30
N PHE A 267 -12.01 -12.80 -1.31
CA PHE A 267 -13.13 -12.94 -2.27
C PHE A 267 -12.89 -14.00 -3.37
N ILE A 268 -11.73 -14.66 -3.32
CA ILE A 268 -11.24 -15.62 -4.30
C ILE A 268 -10.82 -16.93 -3.65
N THR A 269 -10.79 -18.01 -4.43
CA THR A 269 -10.35 -19.34 -4.00
C THR A 269 -9.61 -20.10 -5.10
N GLY A 270 -8.82 -21.10 -4.71
CA GLY A 270 -8.09 -21.99 -5.62
C GLY A 270 -6.80 -21.41 -6.18
N ASP A 271 -6.07 -22.24 -6.92
CA ASP A 271 -4.89 -21.90 -7.70
C ASP A 271 -5.03 -22.56 -9.09
N PRO A 272 -5.24 -21.79 -10.18
CA PRO A 272 -5.28 -20.32 -10.23
C PRO A 272 -6.51 -19.75 -9.50
N PRO A 273 -6.39 -18.53 -8.94
CA PRO A 273 -7.45 -17.90 -8.15
C PRO A 273 -8.69 -17.59 -8.98
N LYS A 274 -9.87 -17.92 -8.44
CA LYS A 274 -11.17 -17.68 -9.08
C LYS A 274 -12.16 -16.99 -8.13
N PRO A 275 -13.10 -16.20 -8.67
CA PRO A 275 -14.18 -15.59 -7.88
C PRO A 275 -14.98 -16.60 -7.06
N ILE A 276 -15.23 -16.31 -5.78
CA ILE A 276 -16.23 -17.02 -5.00
C ILE A 276 -17.60 -16.39 -5.30
N ALA A 277 -18.50 -17.16 -5.93
CA ALA A 277 -19.75 -16.65 -6.46
C ALA A 277 -20.62 -15.91 -5.44
N GLU A 278 -20.78 -16.44 -4.21
CA GLU A 278 -21.55 -15.78 -3.15
C GLU A 278 -20.94 -14.42 -2.75
N ARG A 279 -19.61 -14.37 -2.61
CA ARG A 279 -18.91 -13.16 -2.18
C ARG A 279 -18.98 -12.07 -3.26
N TYR A 280 -18.80 -12.44 -4.52
CA TYR A 280 -18.97 -11.52 -5.64
C TYR A 280 -20.41 -11.00 -5.76
N GLN A 281 -21.42 -11.84 -5.53
CA GLN A 281 -22.81 -11.39 -5.48
C GLN A 281 -23.03 -10.35 -4.37
N ALA A 282 -22.49 -10.59 -3.16
CA ALA A 282 -22.59 -9.64 -2.05
C ALA A 282 -21.87 -8.32 -2.34
N ALA A 283 -20.70 -8.34 -2.99
CA ALA A 283 -20.00 -7.12 -3.42
C ALA A 283 -20.80 -6.33 -4.45
N VAL A 284 -21.43 -7.02 -5.42
CA VAL A 284 -22.31 -6.38 -6.41
C VAL A 284 -23.55 -5.79 -5.76
N ASP A 285 -24.14 -6.49 -4.79
CA ASP A 285 -25.29 -6.00 -4.02
C ASP A 285 -24.92 -4.72 -3.26
N MET A 286 -23.76 -4.72 -2.59
CA MET A 286 -23.24 -3.57 -1.86
C MET A 286 -23.00 -2.37 -2.78
N LEU A 287 -22.37 -2.55 -3.95
CA LEU A 287 -22.21 -1.45 -4.92
C LEU A 287 -23.56 -0.96 -5.45
N ALA A 288 -24.51 -1.86 -5.71
CA ALA A 288 -25.83 -1.47 -6.17
C ALA A 288 -26.53 -0.61 -5.13
N GLU A 289 -26.41 -0.92 -3.84
CA GLU A 289 -26.94 -0.14 -2.71
C GLU A 289 -26.23 1.22 -2.60
N LEU A 290 -24.90 1.24 -2.54
CA LEU A 290 -24.09 2.46 -2.45
C LEU A 290 -24.44 3.46 -3.55
N HIS A 291 -24.52 2.98 -4.78
CA HIS A 291 -24.73 3.85 -5.93
C HIS A 291 -26.18 4.32 -6.09
N GLN A 292 -27.12 3.86 -5.25
CA GLN A 292 -28.48 4.42 -5.16
C GLN A 292 -28.53 5.65 -4.24
N GLU A 293 -27.57 5.80 -3.34
CA GLU A 293 -27.56 6.89 -2.37
C GLU A 293 -27.12 8.21 -3.01
N GLN A 294 -27.67 9.31 -2.50
CA GLN A 294 -27.12 10.64 -2.73
C GLN A 294 -25.99 10.88 -1.72
N LEU A 295 -24.76 10.63 -2.15
CA LEU A 295 -23.58 10.73 -1.30
C LEU A 295 -23.03 12.17 -1.28
N PRO A 296 -22.57 12.68 -0.12
CA PRO A 296 -21.99 14.01 -0.03
C PRO A 296 -20.59 14.03 -0.64
N ASP A 297 -20.22 15.18 -1.18
CA ASP A 297 -18.87 15.50 -1.66
C ASP A 297 -18.00 16.11 -0.55
N VAL A 298 -18.56 16.40 0.63
CA VAL A 298 -17.84 16.89 1.80
C VAL A 298 -18.11 16.00 3.00
N LEU A 299 -17.04 15.52 3.63
CA LEU A 299 -17.09 14.59 4.77
C LEU A 299 -16.28 15.14 5.95
N PRO A 300 -16.82 15.12 7.18
CA PRO A 300 -16.03 15.47 8.35
C PRO A 300 -14.99 14.38 8.64
N PHE A 301 -13.76 14.78 8.99
CA PHE A 301 -12.74 13.83 9.45
C PHE A 301 -12.21 14.16 10.86
N ALA A 302 -12.46 15.36 11.35
CA ALA A 302 -12.23 15.77 12.74
C ALA A 302 -13.17 16.94 13.10
N PRO A 303 -13.34 17.29 14.39
CA PRO A 303 -14.14 18.45 14.78
C PRO A 303 -13.72 19.72 14.02
N HIS A 304 -14.66 20.34 13.31
CA HIS A 304 -14.44 21.53 12.48
C HIS A 304 -13.41 21.35 11.34
N ARG A 305 -13.15 20.12 10.90
CA ARG A 305 -12.30 19.83 9.75
C ARG A 305 -13.01 18.89 8.79
N ASP A 306 -13.18 19.37 7.56
CA ASP A 306 -13.85 18.67 6.49
C ASP A 306 -12.88 18.31 5.37
N TYR A 307 -13.18 17.20 4.71
CA TYR A 307 -12.50 16.70 3.53
C TYR A 307 -13.47 16.77 2.35
N THR A 308 -13.06 17.47 1.28
CA THR A 308 -13.79 17.47 0.02
C THR A 308 -13.31 16.30 -0.82
N VAL A 309 -14.23 15.39 -1.14
CA VAL A 309 -13.98 14.25 -2.04
C VAL A 309 -13.71 14.81 -3.45
N PRO A 310 -12.51 14.59 -4.02
CA PRO A 310 -12.13 15.19 -5.29
C PRO A 310 -13.00 14.64 -6.43
N PRO A 311 -13.29 15.44 -7.47
CA PRO A 311 -14.00 14.95 -8.64
C PRO A 311 -13.13 13.96 -9.42
N PHE A 312 -13.74 12.96 -10.05
CA PHE A 312 -13.06 12.20 -11.09
C PHE A 312 -13.26 12.91 -12.43
N ASP A 313 -12.52 13.99 -12.62
CA ASP A 313 -12.68 14.86 -13.78
C ASP A 313 -11.97 14.35 -15.04
N ASP A 314 -12.31 14.96 -16.18
CA ASP A 314 -11.76 14.61 -17.49
C ASP A 314 -10.23 14.76 -17.53
N ASN A 315 -9.66 15.70 -16.77
CA ASN A 315 -8.22 15.91 -16.72
C ASN A 315 -7.52 14.74 -16.02
N ALA A 316 -8.00 14.34 -14.83
CA ALA A 316 -7.50 13.18 -14.11
C ALA A 316 -7.62 11.90 -14.96
N MET A 317 -8.80 11.68 -15.58
CA MET A 317 -9.02 10.52 -16.46
C MET A 317 -8.11 10.54 -17.69
N MET A 318 -7.86 11.72 -18.29
CA MET A 318 -6.96 11.88 -19.44
C MET A 318 -5.51 11.56 -19.09
N ILE A 319 -5.03 12.05 -17.95
CA ILE A 319 -3.67 11.75 -17.46
C ILE A 319 -3.52 10.23 -17.24
N GLU A 320 -4.52 9.58 -16.67
CA GLU A 320 -4.51 8.13 -16.44
C GLU A 320 -4.43 7.31 -17.73
N VAL A 321 -5.26 7.61 -18.74
CA VAL A 321 -5.20 6.88 -20.02
C VAL A 321 -3.95 7.22 -20.82
N GLY A 322 -3.40 8.43 -20.64
CA GLY A 322 -2.13 8.87 -21.23
C GLY A 322 -0.93 8.01 -20.85
N LEU A 323 -1.02 7.22 -19.78
CA LEU A 323 0.01 6.25 -19.42
C LEU A 323 0.24 5.18 -20.50
N MET A 324 -0.78 4.81 -21.29
CA MET A 324 -0.59 3.84 -22.37
C MET A 324 0.32 4.40 -23.48
N PRO A 325 0.02 5.56 -24.10
CA PRO A 325 0.93 6.19 -25.05
C PRO A 325 2.32 6.48 -24.49
N GLU A 326 2.42 6.91 -23.23
CA GLU A 326 3.69 7.32 -22.61
C GLU A 326 4.58 6.13 -22.24
N TRP A 327 3.99 5.03 -21.72
CA TRP A 327 4.77 3.93 -21.15
C TRP A 327 4.58 2.61 -21.89
N TYR A 328 3.36 2.25 -22.24
CA TYR A 328 3.07 0.95 -22.87
C TYR A 328 3.53 0.90 -24.33
N LEU A 329 3.23 1.93 -25.14
CA LEU A 329 3.66 1.95 -26.55
C LEU A 329 5.19 1.88 -26.69
N PRO A 330 5.99 2.69 -25.96
CA PRO A 330 7.44 2.58 -26.03
C PRO A 330 7.96 1.25 -25.47
N ASP A 331 7.31 0.65 -24.47
CA ASP A 331 7.64 -0.71 -23.97
C ASP A 331 7.46 -1.77 -25.06
N LYS A 332 6.53 -1.56 -26.00
CA LYS A 332 6.32 -2.43 -27.18
C LYS A 332 7.09 -1.98 -28.42
N GLY A 333 8.04 -1.05 -28.29
CA GLY A 333 8.85 -0.57 -29.41
C GLY A 333 8.09 0.32 -30.40
N VAL A 334 6.93 0.87 -30.01
CA VAL A 334 6.16 1.81 -30.82
C VAL A 334 6.53 3.23 -30.43
N THR A 335 7.00 4.01 -31.41
CA THR A 335 7.30 5.44 -31.24
C THR A 335 6.01 6.24 -31.33
N LEU A 336 5.69 6.99 -30.27
CA LEU A 336 4.55 7.90 -30.25
C LEU A 336 4.81 9.10 -31.18
N THR A 337 4.01 9.23 -32.24
CA THR A 337 4.05 10.41 -33.13
C THR A 337 3.07 11.49 -32.64
N SER A 338 3.29 12.75 -33.02
CA SER A 338 2.40 13.85 -32.67
C SER A 338 0.97 13.64 -33.17
N ASN A 339 0.78 13.03 -34.34
CA ASN A 339 -0.56 12.72 -34.87
C ASN A 339 -1.25 11.65 -34.03
N MET A 340 -0.54 10.55 -33.70
CA MET A 340 -1.09 9.50 -32.83
C MET A 340 -1.52 10.06 -31.47
N GLN A 341 -0.72 10.95 -30.90
CA GLN A 341 -1.04 11.61 -29.64
C GLN A 341 -2.27 12.51 -29.77
N ALA A 342 -2.35 13.34 -30.82
CA ALA A 342 -3.49 14.21 -31.06
C ALA A 342 -4.79 13.42 -31.25
N ASP A 343 -4.76 12.36 -32.07
CA ASP A 343 -5.91 11.48 -32.30
C ASP A 343 -6.36 10.82 -30.99
N PHE A 344 -5.42 10.30 -30.20
CA PHE A 344 -5.70 9.68 -28.90
C PHE A 344 -6.41 10.65 -27.96
N LEU A 345 -5.91 11.89 -27.83
CA LEU A 345 -6.51 12.91 -26.97
C LEU A 345 -7.92 13.29 -27.43
N LEU A 346 -8.15 13.42 -28.75
CA LEU A 346 -9.48 13.73 -29.31
C LEU A 346 -10.47 12.59 -29.04
N ILE A 347 -10.05 11.34 -29.27
CA ILE A 347 -10.89 10.15 -29.02
C ILE A 347 -11.32 10.09 -27.56
N TRP A 348 -10.37 10.23 -26.63
CA TRP A 348 -10.69 10.17 -25.20
C TRP A 348 -11.53 11.35 -24.72
N SER A 349 -11.31 12.56 -25.25
CA SER A 349 -12.14 13.71 -24.94
C SER A 349 -13.61 13.49 -25.32
N ASP A 350 -13.87 12.92 -26.50
CA ASP A 350 -15.22 12.54 -26.94
C ASP A 350 -15.84 11.43 -26.07
N LEU A 351 -15.04 10.44 -25.67
CA LEU A 351 -15.51 9.37 -24.76
C LEU A 351 -15.86 9.90 -23.37
N PHE A 352 -15.08 10.82 -22.80
CA PHE A 352 -15.38 11.43 -21.51
C PHE A 352 -16.59 12.35 -21.57
N ALA A 353 -16.77 13.10 -22.66
CA ALA A 353 -17.99 13.90 -22.87
C ALA A 353 -19.27 13.04 -22.82
N LYS A 354 -19.22 11.79 -23.28
CA LYS A 354 -20.35 10.83 -23.19
C LYS A 354 -20.66 10.34 -21.77
N LEU A 355 -19.83 10.68 -20.78
CA LEU A 355 -20.02 10.40 -19.36
C LEU A 355 -20.53 11.61 -18.57
N ALA A 356 -20.64 12.79 -19.20
CA ALA A 356 -21.00 14.02 -18.50
C ALA A 356 -22.35 13.92 -17.76
N ASP A 357 -23.30 13.17 -18.31
CA ASP A 357 -24.63 12.94 -17.74
C ASP A 357 -24.67 11.79 -16.71
N ALA A 358 -23.55 11.12 -16.46
CA ALA A 358 -23.50 10.03 -15.49
C ALA A 358 -23.72 10.57 -14.07
N SER A 359 -24.62 9.94 -13.32
CA SER A 359 -24.77 10.23 -11.89
C SER A 359 -23.44 9.97 -11.18
N LYS A 360 -22.97 10.99 -10.46
CA LYS A 360 -21.73 10.91 -9.68
C LYS A 360 -22.02 10.30 -8.31
N THR A 361 -21.13 9.44 -7.87
CA THR A 361 -21.14 8.75 -6.58
C THR A 361 -19.72 8.69 -6.05
N TRP A 362 -19.52 8.19 -4.82
CA TRP A 362 -18.20 7.74 -4.41
C TRP A 362 -17.76 6.58 -5.30
N THR A 363 -16.78 6.84 -6.16
CA THR A 363 -16.01 5.84 -6.89
C THR A 363 -14.81 5.51 -6.03
N LEU A 364 -14.80 4.31 -5.46
CA LEU A 364 -13.76 3.81 -4.55
C LEU A 364 -12.43 3.53 -5.28
N ARG A 365 -12.48 3.37 -6.62
CA ARG A 365 -11.39 3.07 -7.57
C ARG A 365 -10.82 1.66 -7.45
N ASP A 366 -10.41 1.27 -6.25
CA ASP A 366 -9.72 0.00 -6.01
C ASP A 366 -10.64 -1.08 -5.39
N PHE A 367 -11.91 -1.08 -5.81
CA PHE A 367 -12.92 -2.08 -5.45
C PHE A 367 -12.71 -3.41 -6.20
N HIS A 368 -11.74 -4.21 -5.77
CA HIS A 368 -11.43 -5.51 -6.37
C HIS A 368 -10.90 -6.52 -5.33
N SER A 369 -10.76 -7.80 -5.70
CA SER A 369 -10.69 -8.92 -4.74
C SER A 369 -9.62 -8.88 -3.63
N PRO A 370 -8.40 -8.33 -3.82
CA PRO A 370 -7.41 -8.16 -2.74
C PRO A 370 -7.79 -7.11 -1.70
N ASN A 371 -8.65 -6.15 -2.06
CA ASN A 371 -9.08 -5.04 -1.22
C ASN A 371 -10.47 -5.27 -0.59
N LEU A 372 -11.00 -6.49 -0.75
CA LEU A 372 -12.25 -6.93 -0.14
C LEU A 372 -12.00 -8.09 0.83
N ILE A 373 -12.48 -7.95 2.06
CA ILE A 373 -12.39 -8.99 3.10
C ILE A 373 -13.78 -9.49 3.46
N TRP A 374 -13.96 -10.81 3.47
CA TRP A 374 -15.25 -11.41 3.77
C TRP A 374 -15.47 -11.50 5.28
N LEU A 375 -16.47 -10.79 5.76
CA LEU A 375 -16.81 -10.71 7.18
C LEU A 375 -17.98 -11.64 7.48
N ALA A 376 -17.72 -12.95 7.52
CA ALA A 376 -18.75 -14.00 7.64
C ALA A 376 -19.70 -13.82 8.85
N HIS A 377 -19.25 -13.12 9.89
CA HIS A 377 -20.03 -12.85 11.11
C HIS A 377 -20.98 -11.65 10.98
N ARG A 378 -20.83 -10.81 9.95
CA ARG A 378 -21.74 -9.69 9.64
C ARG A 378 -22.90 -10.17 8.76
N LYS A 379 -23.90 -9.32 8.54
CA LYS A 379 -25.11 -9.67 7.76
C LYS A 379 -25.12 -8.96 6.41
N ASP A 380 -25.70 -9.61 5.40
CA ASP A 380 -25.98 -9.02 4.08
C ASP A 380 -24.77 -8.28 3.48
N ILE A 381 -24.94 -7.05 3.01
CA ILE A 381 -23.87 -6.22 2.40
C ILE A 381 -22.73 -5.91 3.39
N GLN A 382 -22.98 -5.98 4.70
CA GLN A 382 -21.95 -5.75 5.72
C GLN A 382 -20.92 -6.88 5.75
N ARG A 383 -21.18 -8.01 5.08
CA ARG A 383 -20.17 -9.07 4.88
C ARG A 383 -19.04 -8.64 3.94
N VAL A 384 -19.16 -7.50 3.25
CA VAL A 384 -18.15 -6.95 2.35
C VAL A 384 -17.31 -5.92 3.09
N GLY A 385 -16.20 -6.37 3.70
CA GLY A 385 -15.21 -5.49 4.30
C GLY A 385 -14.39 -4.76 3.22
N LEU A 386 -14.36 -3.43 3.28
CA LEU A 386 -13.68 -2.57 2.31
C LEU A 386 -12.30 -2.16 2.85
N LEU A 387 -11.28 -2.27 2.01
CA LEU A 387 -9.95 -1.71 2.24
C LEU A 387 -9.57 -0.80 1.06
N ASP A 388 -8.49 -0.04 1.22
CA ASP A 388 -7.84 0.72 0.14
C ASP A 388 -8.75 1.73 -0.60
N PHE A 389 -9.69 2.35 0.12
CA PHE A 389 -10.68 3.30 -0.41
C PHE A 389 -10.28 4.78 -0.25
N GLN A 390 -9.09 5.07 0.26
CA GLN A 390 -8.65 6.45 0.50
C GLN A 390 -8.50 7.30 -0.76
N ASP A 391 -8.37 6.65 -1.92
CA ASP A 391 -8.26 7.30 -3.23
C ASP A 391 -9.64 7.55 -3.87
N ALA A 392 -10.72 7.45 -3.08
CA ALA A 392 -12.08 7.66 -3.53
C ALA A 392 -12.29 9.06 -4.11
N VAL A 393 -13.05 9.10 -5.19
CA VAL A 393 -13.37 10.30 -5.98
C VAL A 393 -14.87 10.38 -6.24
N MET A 394 -15.40 11.56 -6.54
CA MET A 394 -16.77 11.74 -7.04
C MET A 394 -16.80 11.45 -8.54
N GLY A 395 -17.24 10.25 -8.92
CA GLY A 395 -17.14 9.75 -10.30
C GLY A 395 -18.27 8.81 -10.74
N PRO A 396 -18.16 8.23 -11.95
CA PRO A 396 -19.18 7.32 -12.49
C PRO A 396 -19.27 6.00 -11.72
N ALA A 397 -20.48 5.62 -11.31
CA ALA A 397 -20.78 4.38 -10.60
C ALA A 397 -20.28 3.10 -11.30
N ALA A 398 -20.17 3.12 -12.63
CA ALA A 398 -19.75 1.95 -13.39
C ALA A 398 -18.29 1.55 -13.12
N TYR A 399 -17.44 2.49 -12.66
CA TYR A 399 -16.01 2.26 -12.47
C TYR A 399 -15.72 1.14 -11.46
N ASP A 400 -16.36 1.15 -10.29
CA ASP A 400 -16.11 0.16 -9.25
C ASP A 400 -16.64 -1.23 -9.64
N LEU A 401 -17.76 -1.28 -10.37
CA LEU A 401 -18.27 -2.54 -10.90
C LEU A 401 -17.31 -3.13 -11.93
N VAL A 402 -16.75 -2.31 -12.83
CA VAL A 402 -15.68 -2.72 -13.73
C VAL A 402 -14.47 -3.21 -12.93
N SER A 403 -14.08 -2.50 -11.87
CA SER A 403 -12.91 -2.86 -11.06
C SER A 403 -13.02 -4.26 -10.47
N LEU A 404 -14.22 -4.64 -9.99
CA LEU A 404 -14.53 -5.98 -9.49
C LEU A 404 -14.59 -7.04 -10.59
N LEU A 405 -15.34 -6.76 -11.66
CA LEU A 405 -15.68 -7.76 -12.69
C LEU A 405 -14.59 -7.94 -13.74
N GLN A 406 -13.63 -7.02 -13.79
CA GLN A 406 -12.43 -7.05 -14.62
C GLN A 406 -11.19 -6.86 -13.73
N ASP A 407 -11.16 -7.59 -12.62
CA ASP A 407 -10.04 -7.59 -11.67
C ASP A 407 -8.74 -7.99 -12.39
N ALA A 408 -7.73 -7.12 -12.37
CA ALA A 408 -6.46 -7.35 -13.04
C ALA A 408 -5.62 -8.47 -12.40
N ARG A 409 -5.95 -8.87 -11.17
CA ARG A 409 -5.19 -9.87 -10.40
C ARG A 409 -5.62 -11.31 -10.69
N ILE A 410 -6.85 -11.52 -11.16
CA ILE A 410 -7.42 -12.85 -11.41
C ILE A 410 -8.17 -12.91 -12.74
N ASP A 411 -8.26 -14.09 -13.35
CA ASP A 411 -9.08 -14.26 -14.56
C ASP A 411 -10.55 -14.40 -14.19
N VAL A 412 -11.30 -13.30 -14.28
CA VAL A 412 -12.76 -13.30 -14.11
C VAL A 412 -13.41 -13.85 -15.39
N PRO A 413 -14.12 -14.99 -15.30
CA PRO A 413 -14.80 -15.55 -16.46
C PRO A 413 -15.85 -14.57 -17.00
N GLU A 414 -15.96 -14.46 -18.33
CA GLU A 414 -16.94 -13.59 -18.98
C GLU A 414 -18.38 -13.90 -18.55
N SER A 415 -18.70 -15.18 -18.31
CA SER A 415 -20.00 -15.59 -17.78
C SER A 415 -20.29 -15.04 -16.39
N VAL A 416 -19.27 -14.92 -15.53
CA VAL A 416 -19.40 -14.32 -14.19
C VAL A 416 -19.60 -12.81 -14.33
N GLU A 417 -18.79 -12.15 -15.15
CA GLU A 417 -18.92 -10.72 -15.45
C GLU A 417 -20.34 -10.38 -15.94
N LEU A 418 -20.85 -11.07 -16.97
CA LEU A 418 -22.18 -10.84 -17.52
C LEU A 418 -23.29 -11.12 -16.50
N THR A 419 -23.17 -12.19 -15.71
CA THR A 419 -24.16 -12.53 -14.67
C THR A 419 -24.20 -11.46 -13.59
N MET A 420 -23.04 -10.99 -13.13
CA MET A 420 -22.95 -9.97 -12.09
C MET A 420 -23.37 -8.58 -12.58
N LEU A 421 -23.01 -8.20 -13.81
CA LEU A 421 -23.48 -6.97 -14.45
C LEU A 421 -25.01 -6.97 -14.58
N THR A 422 -25.60 -8.09 -15.01
CA THR A 422 -27.05 -8.26 -15.09
C THR A 422 -27.70 -8.12 -13.72
N ARG A 423 -27.10 -8.71 -12.68
CA ARG A 423 -27.57 -8.58 -11.28
C ARG A 423 -27.55 -7.13 -10.83
N TYR A 424 -26.45 -6.42 -11.02
CA TYR A 424 -26.33 -4.99 -10.68
C TYR A 424 -27.42 -4.17 -11.36
N VAL A 425 -27.58 -4.30 -12.68
CA VAL A 425 -28.58 -3.57 -13.46
C VAL A 425 -30.00 -3.88 -12.97
N LYS A 426 -30.30 -5.14 -12.66
CA LYS A 426 -31.61 -5.54 -12.13
C LYS A 426 -31.90 -4.87 -10.78
N LEU A 427 -30.92 -4.82 -9.88
CA LEU A 427 -31.06 -4.17 -8.57
C LEU A 427 -31.30 -2.66 -8.74
N ARG A 428 -30.48 -2.00 -9.55
CA ARG A 428 -30.62 -0.57 -9.85
C ARG A 428 -31.98 -0.24 -10.45
N LYS A 429 -32.46 -1.03 -11.41
CA LYS A 429 -33.78 -0.85 -12.05
C LYS A 429 -34.95 -1.17 -11.11
N THR A 430 -34.75 -2.06 -10.15
CA THR A 430 -35.77 -2.38 -9.13
C THR A 430 -35.91 -1.23 -8.15
N ALA A 431 -34.80 -0.61 -7.75
CA ALA A 431 -34.78 0.54 -6.86
C ALA A 431 -35.25 1.84 -7.53
N ASP A 432 -34.82 2.05 -8.78
CA ASP A 432 -35.19 3.20 -9.60
C ASP A 432 -35.68 2.73 -10.98
N PRO A 433 -37.01 2.70 -11.21
CA PRO A 433 -37.58 2.35 -12.50
C PRO A 433 -37.14 3.27 -13.67
N ALA A 434 -36.66 4.48 -13.37
CA ALA A 434 -36.14 5.42 -14.37
C ALA A 434 -34.66 5.16 -14.74
N PHE A 435 -34.00 4.18 -14.10
CA PHE A 435 -32.62 3.81 -14.40
C PHE A 435 -32.44 3.42 -15.87
N ASP A 436 -31.68 4.21 -16.61
CA ASP A 436 -31.37 3.97 -18.03
C ASP A 436 -30.29 2.89 -18.17
N THR A 437 -30.76 1.67 -18.47
CA THR A 437 -29.90 0.51 -18.66
C THR A 437 -28.96 0.64 -19.86
N ALA A 438 -29.38 1.33 -20.93
CA ALA A 438 -28.58 1.51 -22.13
C ALA A 438 -27.48 2.55 -21.90
N ALA A 439 -27.80 3.65 -21.22
CA ALA A 439 -26.80 4.62 -20.79
C ALA A 439 -25.77 3.98 -19.84
N PHE A 440 -26.22 3.16 -18.88
CA PHE A 440 -25.30 2.46 -17.98
C PHE A 440 -24.40 1.46 -18.72
N ALA A 441 -24.92 0.71 -19.68
CA ALA A 441 -24.11 -0.20 -20.50
C ALA A 441 -23.00 0.55 -21.27
N ARG A 442 -23.33 1.72 -21.82
CA ARG A 442 -22.34 2.62 -22.44
C ARG A 442 -21.29 3.10 -21.44
N GLN A 443 -21.71 3.54 -20.25
CA GLN A 443 -20.81 3.98 -19.19
C GLN A 443 -19.87 2.85 -18.73
N TYR A 444 -20.40 1.65 -18.55
CA TYR A 444 -19.62 0.45 -18.20
C TYR A 444 -18.55 0.15 -19.26
N ALA A 445 -18.91 0.19 -20.55
CA ALA A 445 -17.96 -0.02 -21.62
C ALA A 445 -16.84 1.04 -21.63
N ILE A 446 -17.19 2.33 -21.52
CA ILE A 446 -16.21 3.43 -21.51
C ILE A 446 -15.29 3.34 -20.29
N MET A 447 -15.83 3.10 -19.09
CA MET A 447 -15.02 2.94 -17.87
C MET A 447 -14.16 1.67 -17.89
N SER A 448 -14.65 0.59 -18.51
CA SER A 448 -13.86 -0.60 -18.80
C SER A 448 -12.67 -0.29 -19.71
N ALA A 449 -12.88 0.43 -20.81
CA ALA A 449 -11.79 0.84 -21.68
C ALA A 449 -10.80 1.77 -20.94
N GLN A 450 -11.31 2.75 -20.19
CA GLN A 450 -10.49 3.74 -19.47
C GLN A 450 -9.56 3.04 -18.48
N ARG A 451 -10.12 2.19 -17.61
CA ARG A 451 -9.36 1.50 -16.57
C ARG A 451 -8.34 0.55 -17.16
N ASN A 452 -8.69 -0.24 -18.17
CA ASN A 452 -7.77 -1.20 -18.77
C ASN A 452 -6.64 -0.50 -19.56
N THR A 453 -6.94 0.61 -20.25
CA THR A 453 -5.91 1.45 -20.89
C THR A 453 -4.93 2.02 -19.85
N ARG A 454 -5.44 2.57 -18.75
CA ARG A 454 -4.61 3.03 -17.61
C ARG A 454 -3.72 1.91 -17.06
N LEU A 455 -4.27 0.71 -16.87
CA LEU A 455 -3.54 -0.42 -16.27
C LEU A 455 -2.41 -0.94 -17.16
N LEU A 456 -2.61 -1.02 -18.48
CA LEU A 456 -1.54 -1.38 -19.42
C LEU A 456 -0.35 -0.41 -19.31
N GLY A 457 -0.64 0.89 -19.31
CA GLY A 457 0.36 1.94 -19.08
C GLY A 457 1.02 1.84 -17.70
N THR A 458 0.24 1.64 -16.65
CA THR A 458 0.73 1.52 -15.27
C THR A 458 1.71 0.36 -15.10
N PHE A 459 1.39 -0.83 -15.63
CA PHE A 459 2.27 -1.99 -15.52
C PHE A 459 3.55 -1.83 -16.36
N ALA A 460 3.47 -1.19 -17.53
CA ALA A 460 4.66 -0.84 -18.30
C ALA A 460 5.55 0.19 -17.57
N ARG A 461 4.95 1.19 -16.93
CA ARG A 461 5.66 2.17 -16.08
C ARG A 461 6.37 1.51 -14.91
N LEU A 462 5.67 0.64 -14.17
CA LEU A 462 6.24 -0.12 -13.05
C LEU A 462 7.44 -0.97 -13.48
N ASN A 463 7.39 -1.56 -14.68
CA ASN A 463 8.52 -2.29 -15.24
C ASN A 463 9.69 -1.34 -15.58
N ARG A 464 9.45 -0.34 -16.43
CA ARG A 464 10.51 0.50 -17.02
C ARG A 464 11.13 1.49 -16.04
N ARG A 465 10.34 2.09 -15.17
CA ARG A 465 10.79 3.13 -14.22
C ARG A 465 11.18 2.54 -12.88
N ASP A 466 10.36 1.59 -12.38
CA ASP A 466 10.46 1.14 -10.99
C ASP A 466 11.12 -0.24 -10.85
N GLY A 467 11.53 -0.88 -11.96
CA GLY A 467 12.22 -2.18 -11.94
C GLY A 467 11.35 -3.33 -11.43
N LYS A 468 10.03 -3.27 -11.65
CA LYS A 468 9.05 -4.27 -11.16
C LYS A 468 8.44 -5.11 -12.30
N PRO A 469 9.22 -6.00 -12.96
CA PRO A 469 8.76 -6.78 -14.13
C PRO A 469 7.65 -7.79 -13.78
N GLN A 470 7.53 -8.21 -12.52
CA GLN A 470 6.51 -9.17 -12.07
C GLN A 470 5.07 -8.70 -12.33
N TYR A 471 4.83 -7.39 -12.52
CA TYR A 471 3.50 -6.88 -12.87
C TYR A 471 3.13 -7.11 -14.33
N LEU A 472 4.09 -7.38 -15.22
CA LEU A 472 3.83 -7.64 -16.64
C LEU A 472 2.97 -8.89 -16.85
N ARG A 473 3.02 -9.86 -15.92
CA ARG A 473 2.17 -11.06 -15.95
C ARG A 473 0.66 -10.76 -15.98
N HIS A 474 0.26 -9.55 -15.60
CA HIS A 474 -1.14 -9.12 -15.60
C HIS A 474 -1.56 -8.50 -16.95
N GLN A 475 -0.63 -8.10 -17.83
CA GLN A 475 -0.96 -7.44 -19.10
C GLN A 475 -1.83 -8.29 -20.03
N PRO A 476 -1.58 -9.60 -20.25
CA PRO A 476 -2.42 -10.41 -21.14
C PRO A 476 -3.91 -10.41 -20.75
N ARG A 477 -4.18 -10.47 -19.45
CA ARG A 477 -5.53 -10.41 -18.90
C ARG A 477 -6.18 -9.04 -19.08
N VAL A 478 -5.46 -7.96 -18.74
CA VAL A 478 -5.96 -6.59 -18.95
C VAL A 478 -6.23 -6.33 -20.42
N TRP A 479 -5.42 -6.89 -21.32
CA TRP A 479 -5.65 -6.86 -22.75
C TRP A 479 -6.93 -7.60 -23.16
N THR A 480 -7.21 -8.78 -22.59
CA THR A 480 -8.50 -9.46 -22.80
C THR A 480 -9.67 -8.59 -22.39
N TYR A 481 -9.62 -7.95 -21.22
CA TYR A 481 -10.70 -7.07 -20.75
C TYR A 481 -10.86 -5.82 -21.62
N LEU A 482 -9.76 -5.20 -22.06
CA LEU A 482 -9.81 -4.10 -23.02
C LEU A 482 -10.52 -4.53 -24.31
N ASN A 483 -10.17 -5.69 -24.88
CA ASN A 483 -10.83 -6.20 -26.10
C ASN A 483 -12.34 -6.46 -25.90
N ARG A 484 -12.75 -6.93 -24.72
CA ARG A 484 -14.20 -7.04 -24.39
C ARG A 484 -14.87 -5.67 -24.41
N ALA A 485 -14.24 -4.65 -23.82
CA ALA A 485 -14.77 -3.29 -23.83
C ALA A 485 -14.91 -2.75 -25.27
N LEU A 486 -13.87 -2.91 -26.09
CA LEU A 486 -13.80 -2.43 -27.47
C LEU A 486 -14.84 -3.05 -28.40
N ALA A 487 -15.51 -4.15 -27.99
CA ALA A 487 -16.64 -4.70 -28.73
C ALA A 487 -17.88 -3.79 -28.70
N HIS A 488 -17.99 -2.86 -27.75
CA HIS A 488 -19.12 -1.96 -27.64
C HIS A 488 -19.10 -0.85 -28.72
N PRO A 489 -20.23 -0.55 -29.40
CA PRO A 489 -20.25 0.42 -30.51
C PRO A 489 -19.75 1.83 -30.16
N SER A 490 -19.96 2.30 -28.92
CA SER A 490 -19.48 3.61 -28.49
C SER A 490 -17.96 3.77 -28.48
N LEU A 491 -17.21 2.65 -28.55
CA LEU A 491 -15.76 2.61 -28.57
C LEU A 491 -15.18 2.29 -29.95
N GLU A 492 -15.99 2.31 -31.02
CA GLU A 492 -15.56 1.95 -32.37
C GLU A 492 -14.31 2.69 -32.84
N ILE A 493 -14.29 4.02 -32.70
CA ILE A 493 -13.14 4.85 -33.11
C ILE A 493 -11.90 4.50 -32.27
N PHE A 494 -12.06 4.28 -30.96
CA PHE A 494 -10.95 3.89 -30.10
C PHE A 494 -10.43 2.48 -30.42
N ARG A 495 -11.34 1.55 -30.76
CA ARG A 495 -10.99 0.20 -31.22
C ARG A 495 -10.13 0.25 -32.47
N GLU A 496 -10.53 1.04 -33.47
CA GLU A 496 -9.76 1.21 -34.72
C GLU A 496 -8.38 1.79 -34.46
N TRP A 497 -8.29 2.79 -33.59
CA TRP A 497 -7.01 3.36 -33.16
C TRP A 497 -6.13 2.31 -32.47
N CYS A 498 -6.68 1.53 -31.53
CA CYS A 498 -5.95 0.45 -30.85
C CYS A 498 -5.46 -0.63 -31.84
N MET A 499 -6.31 -1.09 -32.76
CA MET A 499 -5.93 -2.09 -33.75
C MET A 499 -4.80 -1.62 -34.66
N THR A 500 -4.74 -0.32 -34.93
CA THR A 500 -3.71 0.28 -35.79
C THR A 500 -2.40 0.49 -35.04
N HIS A 501 -2.46 0.91 -33.78
CA HIS A 501 -1.31 1.49 -33.07
C HIS A 501 -0.83 0.73 -31.83
N VAL A 502 -1.64 -0.17 -31.26
CA VAL A 502 -1.36 -0.78 -29.95
C VAL A 502 -1.09 -2.28 -30.11
N PRO A 503 0.18 -2.71 -30.02
CA PRO A 503 0.51 -4.14 -30.06
C PRO A 503 -0.05 -4.87 -28.84
N PRO A 504 -0.48 -6.14 -29.00
CA PRO A 504 -0.85 -6.98 -27.87
C PRO A 504 0.36 -7.23 -26.96
N PRO A 505 0.14 -7.47 -25.65
CA PRO A 505 1.22 -7.88 -24.76
C PRO A 505 1.76 -9.26 -25.16
N ALA A 506 3.03 -9.52 -24.83
CA ALA A 506 3.59 -10.86 -24.97
C ALA A 506 2.81 -11.84 -24.08
N ALA A 507 2.58 -13.05 -24.60
CA ALA A 507 1.86 -14.12 -23.91
C ALA A 507 2.63 -14.64 -22.69
#